data_AF-A0A5C5VE83-F1
#
_entry.id   AF-A0A5C5VE83-F1
#
_cell.length_a   1.000
_cell.length_b   1.000
_cell.length_c   1.000
_cell.angle_alpha   90.00
_cell.angle_beta   90.00
_cell.angle_gamma   90.00
#
_symmetry.space_group_name_H-M   'P 1'
#
loop_
_entity.id
_entity.type
_entity.pdbx_description
1 polymer ?
#
loop_
_entity_poly.entity_id
_entity_poly.type
_entity_poly.pdbx_seq_one_letter_code
_entity_poly.pdbx_strand_id
1 'polypeptide(L)'
;MNVDSIATALIETCVFFATSEEDLVDPDTAVEQLEHIAAHLKNLDDLSKERFLAVAEELAVQAELTQGNSQRVKCLRALGANLGLSD
;
A
#
# COMPACT_ATOMS: atom_id res chain seq x y z
N MET A 1 0.67 -16.45 -12.06
CA MET A 1 0.89 -15.52 -10.94
C MET A 1 -0.39 -14.73 -10.80
N ASN A 2 -1.10 -14.85 -9.67
CA ASN A 2 -2.40 -14.18 -9.49
C ASN A 2 -2.16 -12.66 -9.36
N VAL A 3 -2.95 -11.84 -10.06
CA VAL A 3 -2.88 -10.37 -10.00
C VAL A 3 -2.98 -9.89 -8.54
N ASP A 4 -3.81 -10.56 -7.75
CA ASP A 4 -3.97 -10.29 -6.32
C ASP A 4 -2.67 -10.52 -5.55
N SER A 5 -1.89 -11.56 -5.88
CA SER A 5 -0.62 -11.84 -5.20
C SER A 5 0.44 -10.76 -5.48
N ILE A 6 0.43 -10.15 -6.67
CA ILE A 6 1.33 -9.04 -7.00
C ILE A 6 0.86 -7.78 -6.26
N ALA A 7 -0.44 -7.49 -6.28
CA ALA A 7 -1.02 -6.38 -5.53
C ALA A 7 -0.71 -6.49 -4.04
N THR A 8 -0.92 -7.67 -3.43
CA THR A 8 -0.57 -7.93 -2.03
C THR A 8 0.92 -7.66 -1.76
N ALA A 9 1.83 -8.19 -2.58
CA ALA A 9 3.27 -7.98 -2.38
C ALA A 9 3.67 -6.50 -2.46
N LEU A 10 3.09 -5.75 -3.40
CA LEU A 10 3.29 -4.31 -3.54
C LEU A 10 2.74 -3.53 -2.35
N ILE A 11 1.52 -3.86 -1.90
CA ILE A 11 0.89 -3.23 -0.73
C ILE A 11 1.73 -3.46 0.53
N GLU A 12 2.17 -4.69 0.78
CA GLU A 12 3.04 -5.01 1.92
C GLU A 12 4.35 -4.22 1.88
N THR A 13 4.94 -4.06 0.69
CA THR A 13 6.16 -3.26 0.49
C THR A 13 5.91 -1.79 0.81
N CYS A 14 4.78 -1.23 0.36
CA CYS A 14 4.43 0.16 0.65
C CYS A 14 4.19 0.39 2.15
N VAL A 15 3.47 -0.54 2.79
CA VAL A 15 3.22 -0.48 4.24
C VAL A 15 4.53 -0.63 5.02
N PHE A 16 5.43 -1.50 4.59
CA PHE A 16 6.75 -1.65 5.20
C PHE A 16 7.50 -0.31 5.17
N PHE A 17 7.62 0.33 4.01
CA PHE A 17 8.29 1.64 3.92
C PHE A 17 7.60 2.71 4.76
N ALA A 18 6.27 2.75 4.79
CA ALA A 18 5.51 3.76 5.52
C ALA A 18 5.47 3.56 7.04
N THR A 19 5.82 2.37 7.54
CA THR A 19 5.73 2.04 8.97
C THR A 19 7.06 1.62 9.60
N SER A 20 8.13 1.53 8.81
CA SER A 20 9.48 1.27 9.31
C SER A 20 10.02 2.47 10.09
N GLU A 21 10.85 2.19 11.08
CA GLU A 21 11.57 3.21 11.84
C GLU A 21 12.70 3.83 10.97
N GLU A 22 13.03 5.10 11.24
CA GLU A 22 13.99 5.91 10.45
C GLU A 22 15.42 5.35 10.45
N ASP A 23 15.74 4.43 11.38
CA ASP A 23 17.02 3.74 11.47
C ASP A 23 17.10 2.47 10.60
N LEU A 24 15.96 1.96 10.14
CA LEU A 24 15.87 0.75 9.30
C LEU A 24 15.81 1.07 7.82
N VAL A 25 15.20 2.19 7.45
CA VAL A 25 15.06 2.63 6.05
C VAL A 25 15.36 4.12 5.98
N ASP A 26 16.24 4.49 5.06
CA ASP A 26 16.47 5.90 4.71
C ASP A 26 15.16 6.55 4.22
N PRO A 27 14.64 7.57 4.91
CA PRO A 27 13.32 8.13 4.60
C PRO A 27 13.23 8.72 3.18
N ASP A 28 14.30 9.36 2.71
CA ASP A 28 14.33 9.97 1.37
C ASP A 28 14.25 8.88 0.28
N THR A 29 15.02 7.80 0.44
CA THR A 29 14.96 6.64 -0.45
C THR A 29 13.58 5.97 -0.38
N ALA A 30 12.99 5.83 0.80
CA ALA A 30 11.66 5.23 0.97
C ALA A 30 10.59 6.03 0.22
N VAL A 31 10.62 7.36 0.34
CA VAL A 31 9.70 8.26 -0.36
C VAL A 31 9.91 8.13 -1.88
N GLU A 32 11.14 8.17 -2.37
CA GLU A 32 11.44 8.02 -3.80
C GLU A 32 10.88 6.70 -4.38
N GLN A 33 11.04 5.58 -3.65
CA GLN A 33 10.49 4.29 -4.10
C GLN A 33 8.96 4.28 -4.08
N LEU A 34 8.32 4.89 -3.08
CA LEU A 34 6.86 5.01 -3.04
C LEU A 34 6.34 5.88 -4.20
N GLU A 35 7.05 6.95 -4.56
CA GLU A 35 6.72 7.80 -5.71
C GLU A 35 6.84 7.03 -7.04
N HIS A 36 7.88 6.23 -7.22
CA HIS A 36 8.02 5.35 -8.39
C HIS A 36 6.88 4.34 -8.49
N ILE A 37 6.52 3.69 -7.38
CA ILE A 37 5.38 2.77 -7.33
C ILE A 37 4.09 3.51 -7.70
N ALA A 38 3.84 4.68 -7.10
CA ALA A 38 2.67 5.49 -7.40
C ALA A 38 2.59 5.88 -8.89
N ALA A 39 3.71 6.27 -9.50
CA ALA A 39 3.77 6.61 -10.92
C ALA A 39 3.35 5.43 -11.82
N HIS A 40 3.76 4.20 -11.48
CA HIS A 40 3.32 3.01 -12.21
C HIS A 40 1.84 2.69 -12.00
N LEU A 41 1.36 2.76 -10.75
CA LEU A 41 -0.04 2.47 -10.43
C LEU A 41 -1.02 3.47 -11.07
N LYS A 42 -0.63 4.75 -11.19
CA LYS A 42 -1.42 5.78 -11.87
C LYS A 42 -1.66 5.50 -13.35
N ASN A 43 -0.76 4.75 -14.00
CA ASN A 43 -0.87 4.39 -15.41
C ASN A 43 -1.70 3.12 -15.67
N LEU A 44 -2.15 2.43 -14.61
CA LEU A 44 -3.06 1.29 -14.75
C LEU A 44 -4.45 1.76 -15.20
N ASP A 45 -5.21 0.84 -15.81
CA ASP A 45 -6.63 1.06 -16.06
C ASP A 45 -7.43 1.12 -14.74
N ASP A 46 -8.62 1.69 -14.82
CA ASP A 46 -9.45 1.94 -13.64
C ASP A 46 -9.84 0.63 -12.94
N LEU A 47 -10.09 -0.44 -13.70
CA LEU A 47 -10.41 -1.76 -13.14
C LEU A 47 -9.26 -2.33 -12.31
N SER A 48 -8.02 -2.18 -12.78
CA SER A 48 -6.83 -2.65 -12.06
C SER A 48 -6.54 -1.81 -10.83
N LYS A 49 -6.80 -0.50 -10.88
CA LYS A 49 -6.73 0.39 -9.72
C LYS A 49 -7.76 0.00 -8.66
N GLU A 50 -9.02 -0.18 -9.07
CA GLU A 50 -10.09 -0.65 -8.19
C GLU A 50 -9.73 -2.00 -7.55
N ARG A 51 -9.15 -2.93 -8.32
CA ARG A 51 -8.72 -4.22 -7.78
C ARG A 51 -7.60 -4.07 -6.76
N PHE A 52 -6.62 -3.21 -7.02
CA PHE A 52 -5.54 -2.91 -6.06
C PHE A 52 -6.09 -2.34 -4.74
N LEU A 53 -7.02 -1.38 -4.83
CA LEU A 53 -7.67 -0.78 -3.66
C LEU A 53 -8.52 -1.78 -2.88
N ALA A 54 -9.23 -2.69 -3.58
CA ALA A 54 -9.98 -3.76 -2.94
C ALA A 54 -9.07 -4.70 -2.14
N VAL A 55 -7.90 -5.07 -2.69
CA VAL A 55 -6.92 -5.89 -1.96
C VAL A 55 -6.38 -5.15 -0.73
N ALA A 56 -6.15 -3.83 -0.83
CA ALA A 56 -5.72 -3.04 0.33
C ALA A 56 -6.76 -3.03 1.46
N GLU A 57 -8.05 -2.91 1.12
CA GLU A 57 -9.14 -2.98 2.11
C GLU A 57 -9.30 -4.39 2.70
N GLU A 58 -9.19 -5.45 1.89
CA GLU A 58 -9.22 -6.84 2.38
C GLU A 58 -8.11 -7.08 3.43
N LEU A 59 -6.89 -6.59 3.16
CA LEU A 59 -5.78 -6.65 4.11
C LEU A 59 -6.01 -5.80 5.36
N ALA A 60 -6.66 -4.64 5.23
CA ALA A 60 -7.00 -3.78 6.36
C ALA A 60 -7.99 -4.46 7.31
N VAL A 61 -9.05 -5.04 6.75
CA VAL A 61 -10.05 -5.83 7.51
C VAL A 61 -9.38 -7.01 8.21
N GLN A 62 -8.50 -7.74 7.52
CA GLN A 62 -7.77 -8.85 8.12
C GLN A 62 -6.87 -8.39 9.27
N ALA A 63 -6.13 -7.29 9.12
CA ALA A 63 -5.26 -6.75 10.16
C ALA A 63 -6.06 -6.26 11.39
N GLU A 64 -7.23 -5.67 11.16
CA GLU A 64 -8.16 -5.22 12.22
C GLU A 64 -8.68 -6.41 13.05
N LEU A 65 -9.03 -7.52 12.39
CA LEU A 65 -9.52 -8.73 13.05
C LEU A 65 -8.44 -9.53 13.79
N THR A 66 -7.20 -9.50 13.33
CA THR A 66 -6.15 -10.43 13.79
C THR A 66 -5.12 -9.81 14.74
N GLN A 67 -4.77 -8.54 14.56
CA GLN A 67 -3.63 -7.94 15.27
C GLN A 67 -3.99 -6.68 16.05
N GLY A 68 -5.15 -6.06 15.81
CA GLY A 68 -5.50 -4.77 16.42
C GLY A 68 -4.47 -3.66 16.12
N ASN A 69 -3.63 -3.84 15.10
CA ASN A 69 -2.54 -2.93 14.76
C ASN A 69 -3.12 -1.67 14.08
N SER A 70 -3.51 -0.70 14.91
CA SER A 70 -4.19 0.51 14.47
C SER A 70 -3.37 1.33 13.46
N GLN A 71 -2.04 1.29 13.52
CA GLN A 71 -1.18 2.02 12.59
C GLN A 71 -1.15 1.36 11.21
N ARG A 72 -1.02 0.03 11.17
CA ARG A 72 -1.06 -0.73 9.91
C ARG A 72 -2.42 -0.60 9.21
N VAL A 73 -3.52 -0.72 9.95
CA VAL A 73 -4.88 -0.55 9.40
C VAL A 73 -5.07 0.86 8.84
N LYS A 74 -4.61 1.90 9.56
CA LYS A 74 -4.65 3.29 9.07
C LYS A 74 -3.83 3.46 7.79
N CYS A 75 -2.62 2.88 7.74
CA CYS A 75 -1.76 2.95 6.56
C CYS A 75 -2.42 2.29 5.34
N LEU A 76 -2.96 1.08 5.50
CA LEU A 76 -3.65 0.34 4.43
C LEU A 76 -4.85 1.13 3.88
N ARG A 77 -5.69 1.70 4.76
CA ARG A 77 -6.86 2.50 4.35
C ARG A 77 -6.48 3.85 3.73
N ALA A 78 -5.34 4.44 4.11
CA ALA A 78 -4.84 5.69 3.53
C ALA A 78 -4.02 5.48 2.25
N LEU A 79 -3.71 4.23 1.88
CA LEU A 79 -2.76 3.93 0.80
C LEU A 79 -3.23 4.46 -0.55
N GLY A 80 -4.52 4.36 -0.86
CA GLY A 80 -5.10 4.89 -2.10
C GLY A 80 -4.88 6.40 -2.25
N ALA A 81 -5.18 7.17 -1.21
CA ALA A 81 -4.97 8.61 -1.18
C ALA A 81 -3.48 8.98 -1.23
N ASN A 82 -2.64 8.29 -0.44
CA ASN A 82 -1.19 8.55 -0.39
C ASN A 82 -0.49 8.31 -1.73
N LEU A 83 -0.95 7.31 -2.50
CA LEU A 83 -0.43 7.01 -3.83
C LEU A 83 -1.14 7.81 -4.94
N GLY A 84 -2.14 8.63 -4.61
CA GLY A 84 -2.92 9.42 -5.56
C GLY A 84 -3.75 8.56 -6.52
N LEU A 85 -4.33 7.47 -6.01
CA LEU A 85 -5.21 6.54 -6.73
C LEU A 85 -6.69 6.75 -6.39
N SER A 86 -7.00 7.42 -5.29
CA SER A 86 -8.34 7.78 -4.84
C SER A 86 -8.32 9.17 -4.18
N ASP A 87 -9.46 9.86 -4.20
CA ASP A 87 -9.66 11.14 -3.51
C ASP A 87 -9.66 10.99 -1.97
#